data_AF-A0A0R3PDU8-F1
#
_entry.id   AF-A0A0R3PDU8-F1
#
_cell.length_a   1.000
_cell.length_b   1.000
_cell.length_c   1.000
_cell.angle_alpha   90.00
_cell.angle_beta   90.00
_cell.angle_gamma   90.00
#
_symmetry.space_group_name_H-M   'P 1'
#
loop_
_entity.id
_entity.type
_entity.pdbx_description
1 polymer ?
#
loop_
_entity_poly.entity_id
_entity_poly.type
_entity_poly.pdbx_seq_one_letter_code
_entity_poly.pdbx_strand_id
1 'polypeptide(L)'
;MSQEGYAAYYKRRRGLSWDGCAVFVRRSKLEVVSYRTVEYFVGPCTSMDRDQIGQILRIRSKETRQEFIFANTHLLFDPLRGDIKLGQLAMLIANIEDELTKSRCPVILCGDFNIEPHSYIYKYIIESSELSGQGLFGGPYVEADRILPPTTNIGRDSMFINNESYREPVNADCFTHPLRLASVYHHVSVNGESNFLTYTVAGLAVMFRSTFALRNSLDLQKQDNELKEISTYHREVANPDFLFYSVKQKLTTDSNALVLEDPELRLLRRLSLPGLLTMKKTCGPWPNRYVPSDHVPLVADFILSNLERLGVSAIMS
;
A
#
# COMPACT_ATOMS: atom_id res chain seq x y z
N MET A 1 -21.70 4.05 -12.21
CA MET A 1 -21.25 4.53 -10.88
C MET A 1 -22.10 5.68 -10.31
N SER A 2 -22.25 6.84 -10.99
CA SER A 2 -23.10 7.92 -10.44
C SER A 2 -24.56 7.51 -10.28
N GLN A 3 -25.12 6.79 -11.27
CA GLN A 3 -26.47 6.20 -11.18
C GLN A 3 -26.60 5.20 -10.01
N GLU A 4 -25.48 4.56 -9.61
CA GLU A 4 -25.39 3.65 -8.46
C GLU A 4 -25.11 4.39 -7.13
N GLY A 5 -25.18 5.73 -7.11
CA GLY A 5 -25.02 6.54 -5.89
C GLY A 5 -23.58 6.83 -5.45
N TYR A 6 -22.60 6.65 -6.32
CA TYR A 6 -21.19 6.95 -6.03
C TYR A 6 -20.79 8.37 -6.48
N ALA A 7 -20.04 9.09 -5.65
CA ALA A 7 -19.22 10.21 -6.08
C ALA A 7 -17.93 9.68 -6.71
N ALA A 8 -17.45 10.33 -7.77
CA ALA A 8 -16.27 9.91 -8.51
C ALA A 8 -15.18 10.99 -8.44
N TYR A 9 -13.96 10.58 -8.10
CA TYR A 9 -12.78 11.44 -8.06
C TYR A 9 -11.74 10.84 -8.99
N TYR A 10 -11.52 11.49 -10.13
CA TYR A 10 -10.63 11.00 -11.18
C TYR A 10 -9.45 11.95 -11.36
N LYS A 11 -8.25 11.39 -11.44
CA LYS A 11 -7.04 12.09 -11.83
C LYS A 11 -6.38 11.34 -12.97
N ARG A 12 -6.37 11.96 -14.14
CA ARG A 12 -5.58 11.53 -15.30
C ARG A 12 -4.09 11.69 -14.98
N ARG A 13 -3.25 10.79 -15.50
CA ARG A 13 -1.80 10.99 -15.51
C ARG A 13 -1.45 12.25 -16.31
N ARG A 14 -0.30 12.85 -16.04
CA ARG A 14 0.21 13.95 -16.85
C ARG A 14 0.59 13.43 -18.26
N GLY A 15 0.74 14.33 -19.22
CA GLY A 15 1.21 14.02 -20.57
C GLY A 15 0.11 13.49 -21.51
N LEU A 16 0.51 12.70 -22.50
CA LEU A 16 -0.37 12.16 -23.54
C LEU A 16 -1.11 10.88 -23.12
N SER A 17 -0.88 10.38 -21.90
CA SER A 17 -1.52 9.15 -21.44
C SER A 17 -3.02 9.33 -21.29
N TRP A 18 -3.82 8.33 -21.69
CA TRP A 18 -5.28 8.38 -21.60
C TRP A 18 -5.84 7.72 -20.33
N ASP A 19 -4.95 7.24 -19.46
CA ASP A 19 -5.27 6.56 -18.20
C ASP A 19 -5.08 7.45 -16.96
N GLY A 20 -5.40 6.90 -15.79
CA GLY A 20 -5.31 7.60 -14.51
C GLY A 20 -5.83 6.75 -13.35
N CYS A 21 -5.96 7.37 -12.19
CA CYS A 21 -6.58 6.75 -11.01
C CYS A 21 -7.97 7.33 -10.78
N ALA A 22 -8.89 6.48 -10.34
CA ALA A 22 -10.23 6.87 -9.91
C ALA A 22 -10.53 6.31 -8.52
N VAL A 23 -11.20 7.10 -7.69
CA VAL A 23 -11.78 6.66 -6.43
C VAL A 23 -13.27 6.93 -6.46
N PHE A 24 -14.07 5.91 -6.14
CA PHE A 24 -15.53 5.99 -6.08
C PHE A 24 -16.01 5.85 -4.64
N VAL A 25 -16.76 6.84 -4.15
CA VAL A 25 -17.19 6.91 -2.75
C VAL A 25 -18.72 6.86 -2.68
N ARG A 26 -19.28 5.89 -1.94
CA ARG A 26 -20.74 5.72 -1.82
C ARG A 26 -21.34 6.84 -0.97
N ARG A 27 -22.07 7.77 -1.61
CA ARG A 27 -22.57 9.01 -0.99
C ARG A 27 -23.49 8.78 0.20
N SER A 28 -24.22 7.67 0.23
CA SER A 28 -25.13 7.36 1.33
C SER A 28 -24.42 6.95 2.63
N LYS A 29 -23.18 6.46 2.54
CA LYS A 29 -22.41 5.96 3.70
C LYS A 29 -21.27 6.88 4.10
N LEU A 30 -20.67 7.56 3.13
CA LEU A 30 -19.41 8.26 3.28
C LEU A 30 -19.52 9.71 2.78
N GLU A 31 -18.76 10.59 3.41
CA GLU A 31 -18.60 12.00 3.09
C GLU A 31 -17.12 12.25 2.81
N VAL A 32 -16.77 12.88 1.68
CA VAL A 32 -15.38 13.26 1.40
C VAL A 32 -15.15 14.65 1.99
N VAL A 33 -14.24 14.73 2.95
CA VAL A 33 -13.88 15.95 3.68
C VAL A 33 -12.84 16.76 2.91
N SER A 34 -11.85 16.08 2.34
CA SER A 34 -10.83 16.70 1.49
C SER A 34 -10.41 15.73 0.38
N TYR A 35 -9.98 16.30 -0.75
CA TYR A 35 -9.41 15.57 -1.87
C TYR A 35 -8.14 16.29 -2.33
N ARG A 36 -7.02 15.56 -2.38
CA ARG A 36 -5.72 16.03 -2.86
C ARG A 36 -5.19 15.07 -3.92
N THR A 37 -4.59 15.61 -4.96
CA THR A 37 -3.81 14.86 -5.94
C THR A 37 -2.33 15.09 -5.74
N VAL A 38 -1.52 14.05 -5.96
CA VAL A 38 -0.07 14.13 -5.95
C VAL A 38 0.41 13.85 -7.37
N GLU A 39 1.11 14.81 -7.97
CA GLU A 39 1.81 14.58 -9.24
C GLU A 39 3.26 14.25 -8.91
N TYR A 40 3.76 13.12 -9.41
CA TYR A 40 5.14 12.72 -9.13
C TYR A 40 6.14 13.36 -10.08
N PHE A 41 5.68 13.93 -11.20
CA PHE A 41 6.53 14.68 -12.11
C PHE A 41 6.97 16.00 -11.45
N VAL A 42 8.28 16.15 -11.25
CA VAL A 42 8.90 17.37 -10.71
C VAL A 42 9.42 18.25 -11.85
N GLY A 43 10.13 17.66 -12.81
CA GLY A 43 10.72 18.40 -13.91
C GLY A 43 11.45 17.53 -14.92
N PRO A 44 11.63 18.01 -16.17
CA PRO A 44 12.48 17.35 -17.13
C PRO A 44 13.92 17.27 -16.60
N CYS A 45 14.64 16.19 -16.93
CA CYS A 45 16.01 15.95 -16.50
C CYS A 45 16.21 15.84 -14.98
N THR A 46 15.15 15.63 -14.21
CA THR A 46 15.24 15.24 -12.80
C THR A 46 15.08 13.72 -12.67
N SER A 47 15.41 13.15 -11.50
CA SER A 47 15.10 11.75 -11.17
C SER A 47 13.58 11.47 -11.14
N MET A 48 12.76 12.51 -10.98
CA MET A 48 11.30 12.46 -10.90
C MET A 48 10.67 13.08 -12.17
N ASP A 49 10.91 12.44 -13.31
CA ASP A 49 10.51 12.89 -14.65
C ASP A 49 9.39 12.04 -15.26
N ARG A 50 8.62 11.33 -14.42
CA ARG A 50 7.56 10.40 -14.83
C ARG A 50 6.18 10.88 -14.39
N ASP A 51 5.19 10.65 -15.24
CA ASP A 51 3.84 11.23 -15.15
C ASP A 51 2.84 10.46 -14.27
N GLN A 52 3.30 9.49 -13.48
CA GLN A 52 2.44 8.81 -12.52
C GLN A 52 1.90 9.78 -11.47
N ILE A 53 0.78 9.38 -10.84
CA ILE A 53 0.03 10.22 -9.92
C ILE A 53 -0.44 9.40 -8.71
N GLY A 54 -0.75 10.12 -7.64
CA GLY A 54 -1.45 9.63 -6.47
C GLY A 54 -2.71 10.45 -6.18
N GLN A 55 -3.63 9.85 -5.44
CA GLN A 55 -4.85 10.47 -4.93
C GLN A 55 -4.92 10.24 -3.42
N ILE A 56 -5.32 11.26 -2.67
CA ILE A 56 -5.53 11.21 -1.23
C ILE A 56 -6.91 11.79 -0.95
N LEU A 57 -7.78 11.01 -0.32
CA LEU A 57 -9.09 11.45 0.10
C LEU A 57 -9.18 11.30 1.63
N ARG A 58 -9.48 12.38 2.34
CA ARG A 58 -9.95 12.27 3.72
C ARG A 58 -11.44 12.03 3.70
N ILE A 59 -11.87 10.91 4.26
CA ILE A 59 -13.26 10.43 4.18
C ILE A 59 -13.79 10.29 5.59
N ARG A 60 -15.01 10.78 5.82
CA ARG A 60 -15.76 10.64 7.06
C ARG A 60 -16.91 9.66 6.88
N SER A 61 -17.01 8.70 7.81
CA SER A 61 -18.19 7.85 7.92
C SER A 61 -19.38 8.67 8.39
N LYS A 62 -20.52 8.58 7.69
CA LYS A 62 -21.75 9.26 8.12
C LYS A 62 -22.35 8.64 9.37
N GLU A 63 -22.15 7.34 9.55
CA GLU A 63 -22.67 6.57 10.69
C GLU A 63 -21.83 6.82 11.95
N THR A 64 -20.54 6.52 11.88
CA THR A 64 -19.67 6.55 13.06
C THR A 64 -19.06 7.93 13.31
N ARG A 65 -19.04 8.81 12.30
CA ARG A 65 -18.33 10.09 12.27
C ARG A 65 -16.81 9.96 12.34
N GLN A 66 -16.28 8.73 12.35
CA GLN A 66 -14.86 8.45 12.24
C GLN A 66 -14.34 8.89 10.86
N GLU A 67 -13.18 9.53 10.86
CA GLU A 67 -12.45 9.83 9.63
C GLU A 67 -11.37 8.78 9.36
N PHE A 68 -11.03 8.63 8.10
CA PHE A 68 -9.86 7.90 7.65
C PHE A 68 -9.36 8.51 6.34
N ILE A 69 -8.09 8.31 6.03
CA ILE A 69 -7.52 8.65 4.72
C ILE A 69 -7.58 7.42 3.83
N PHE A 70 -8.06 7.61 2.60
CA PHE A 70 -7.95 6.63 1.52
C PHE A 70 -7.01 7.19 0.45
N ALA A 71 -5.87 6.54 0.26
CA ALA A 71 -4.89 6.87 -0.77
C ALA A 71 -4.90 5.82 -1.88
N ASN A 72 -4.80 6.28 -3.13
CA ASN A 72 -4.73 5.43 -4.31
C ASN A 72 -3.58 5.88 -5.22
N THR A 73 -2.84 4.96 -5.82
CA THR A 73 -1.74 5.28 -6.73
C THR A 73 -1.58 4.23 -7.82
N HIS A 74 -0.87 4.58 -8.88
CA HIS A 74 -0.34 3.61 -9.82
C HIS A 74 1.11 4.00 -10.12
N LEU A 75 2.06 3.26 -9.55
CA LEU A 75 3.50 3.56 -9.64
C LEU A 75 4.07 3.22 -11.02
N LEU A 76 5.30 3.69 -11.29
CA LEU A 76 6.01 3.39 -12.52
C LEU A 76 6.04 1.87 -12.78
N PHE A 77 5.82 1.45 -14.03
CA PHE A 77 5.86 0.03 -14.41
C PHE A 77 7.29 -0.53 -14.44
N ASP A 78 8.25 0.25 -14.96
CA ASP A 78 9.63 -0.17 -15.24
C ASP A 78 10.27 -0.95 -14.07
N PRO A 79 10.54 -2.25 -14.23
CA PRO A 79 11.10 -3.09 -13.17
C PRO A 79 12.55 -2.72 -12.84
N LEU A 80 13.24 -1.92 -13.65
CA LEU A 80 14.62 -1.51 -13.39
C LEU A 80 14.71 -0.15 -12.69
N ARG A 81 13.58 0.46 -12.31
CA ARG A 81 13.52 1.81 -11.75
C ARG A 81 12.85 1.84 -10.38
N GLY A 82 13.35 1.01 -9.48
CA GLY A 82 12.89 0.97 -8.09
C GLY A 82 13.21 2.26 -7.34
N ASP A 83 14.27 2.95 -7.72
CA ASP A 83 14.60 4.32 -7.28
C ASP A 83 13.44 5.30 -7.53
N ILE A 84 12.87 5.31 -8.74
CA ILE A 84 11.72 6.18 -9.05
C ILE A 84 10.50 5.74 -8.25
N LYS A 85 10.20 4.44 -8.18
CA LYS A 85 9.05 3.93 -7.42
C LYS A 85 9.14 4.34 -5.94
N LEU A 86 10.33 4.27 -5.35
CA LEU A 86 10.60 4.72 -3.98
C LEU A 86 10.37 6.23 -3.83
N GLY A 87 10.89 7.04 -4.77
CA GLY A 87 10.65 8.49 -4.77
C GLY A 87 9.16 8.86 -4.91
N GLN A 88 8.43 8.20 -5.82
CA GLN A 88 6.98 8.38 -6.00
C GLN A 88 6.20 8.08 -4.71
N LEU A 89 6.57 6.99 -4.04
CA LEU A 89 5.94 6.59 -2.79
C LEU A 89 6.31 7.53 -1.64
N ALA A 90 7.56 7.98 -1.54
CA ALA A 90 7.98 8.98 -0.55
C ALA A 90 7.19 10.29 -0.71
N MET A 91 6.96 10.74 -1.96
CA MET A 91 6.11 11.90 -2.25
C MET A 91 4.65 11.68 -1.84
N LEU A 92 4.09 10.49 -2.09
CA LEU A 92 2.73 10.16 -1.67
C LEU A 92 2.60 10.16 -0.14
N ILE A 93 3.54 9.52 0.56
CA ILE A 93 3.54 9.42 2.02
C ILE A 93 3.73 10.79 2.67
N ALA A 94 4.63 11.64 2.15
CA ALA A 94 4.78 13.01 2.65
C ALA A 94 3.47 13.82 2.57
N ASN A 95 2.70 13.62 1.50
CA ASN A 95 1.39 14.26 1.35
C ASN A 95 0.31 13.64 2.25
N ILE A 96 0.38 12.33 2.56
CA ILE A 96 -0.49 11.70 3.54
C ILE A 96 -0.19 12.25 4.94
N GLU A 97 1.09 12.34 5.31
CA GLU A 97 1.52 12.88 6.60
C GLU A 97 1.12 14.34 6.77
N ASP A 98 1.27 15.16 5.73
CA ASP A 98 0.77 16.53 5.75
C ASP A 98 -0.75 16.59 6.00
N GLU A 99 -1.53 15.70 5.38
CA GLU A 99 -2.97 15.62 5.63
C GLU A 99 -3.28 15.13 7.06
N LEU A 100 -2.43 14.29 7.65
CA LEU A 100 -2.53 13.80 9.02
C LEU A 100 -2.17 14.85 10.09
N THR A 101 -1.48 15.95 9.72
CA THR A 101 -1.23 17.06 10.65
C THR A 101 -2.50 17.79 11.07
N LYS A 102 -3.53 17.77 10.22
CA LYS A 102 -4.84 18.42 10.48
C LYS A 102 -5.62 17.71 11.58
N SER A 103 -5.64 16.38 11.53
CA SER A 103 -6.15 15.51 12.58
C SER A 103 -5.68 14.08 12.30
N ARG A 104 -5.23 13.37 13.33
CA ARG A 104 -4.82 11.98 13.18
C ARG A 104 -6.04 11.11 12.90
N CYS A 105 -5.89 10.17 11.98
CA CYS A 105 -6.89 9.17 11.65
C CYS A 105 -6.22 7.96 10.99
N PRO A 106 -6.89 6.81 10.92
CA PRO A 106 -6.40 5.66 10.17
C PRO A 106 -6.19 5.95 8.68
N VAL A 107 -5.29 5.19 8.06
CA VAL A 107 -4.93 5.30 6.63
C VAL A 107 -5.18 3.96 5.95
N ILE A 108 -5.78 3.99 4.77
CA ILE A 108 -5.83 2.90 3.81
C ILE A 108 -5.09 3.37 2.56
N LEU A 109 -4.11 2.61 2.11
CA LEU A 109 -3.31 2.89 0.92
C LEU A 109 -3.45 1.72 -0.05
N CYS A 110 -3.98 1.97 -1.24
CA CYS A 110 -4.16 0.95 -2.27
C CYS A 110 -3.59 1.38 -3.61
N GLY A 111 -3.51 0.44 -4.54
CA GLY A 111 -3.15 0.73 -5.92
C GLY A 111 -2.39 -0.39 -6.59
N ASP A 112 -1.97 -0.11 -7.82
CA ASP A 112 -1.00 -0.88 -8.57
C ASP A 112 0.40 -0.30 -8.29
N PHE A 113 1.17 -1.02 -7.47
CA PHE A 113 2.50 -0.57 -7.09
C PHE A 113 3.57 -1.02 -8.08
N ASN A 114 3.24 -1.92 -9.03
CA ASN A 114 4.22 -2.54 -9.93
C ASN A 114 5.44 -3.11 -9.16
N ILE A 115 5.20 -3.73 -8.01
CA ILE A 115 6.21 -4.41 -7.19
C ILE A 115 5.75 -5.82 -6.85
N GLU A 116 6.67 -6.73 -6.54
CA GLU A 116 6.31 -8.02 -5.94
C GLU A 116 6.27 -7.92 -4.41
N PRO A 117 5.49 -8.78 -3.74
CA PRO A 117 5.61 -8.99 -2.30
C PRO A 117 7.06 -9.29 -1.92
N HIS A 118 7.50 -8.80 -0.76
CA HIS A 118 8.88 -8.97 -0.25
C HIS A 118 9.99 -8.27 -1.06
N SER A 119 9.64 -7.52 -2.12
CA SER A 119 10.58 -6.58 -2.74
C SER A 119 11.06 -5.52 -1.73
N TYR A 120 12.17 -4.85 -2.05
CA TYR A 120 12.70 -3.78 -1.20
C TYR A 120 11.70 -2.63 -1.03
N ILE A 121 11.02 -2.20 -2.10
CA ILE A 121 9.96 -1.18 -1.99
C ILE A 121 8.80 -1.69 -1.12
N TYR A 122 8.47 -2.97 -1.19
CA TYR A 122 7.48 -3.54 -0.29
C TYR A 122 7.95 -3.43 1.16
N LYS A 123 9.20 -3.83 1.49
CA LYS A 123 9.78 -3.70 2.84
C LYS A 123 9.78 -2.26 3.33
N TYR A 124 10.14 -1.30 2.47
CA TYR A 124 10.03 0.12 2.77
C TYR A 124 8.63 0.48 3.31
N ILE A 125 7.56 0.03 2.65
CA ILE A 125 6.16 0.28 3.07
C ILE A 125 5.84 -0.32 4.45
N ILE A 126 6.33 -1.53 4.76
CA ILE A 126 5.93 -2.26 5.99
C ILE A 126 6.89 -2.09 7.17
N GLU A 127 8.15 -1.78 6.92
CA GLU A 127 9.25 -1.79 7.90
C GLU A 127 9.90 -0.41 8.05
N SER A 128 9.61 0.55 7.15
CA SER A 128 10.12 1.92 7.24
C SER A 128 11.65 1.98 7.28
N SER A 129 12.31 1.22 6.40
CA SER A 129 13.77 1.30 6.19
C SER A 129 14.13 0.57 4.92
N GLU A 130 14.65 1.29 3.92
CA GLU A 130 15.14 0.62 2.70
C GLU A 130 16.20 1.41 1.93
N LEU A 131 17.11 0.68 1.26
CA LEU A 131 18.10 1.20 0.34
C LEU A 131 17.55 1.26 -1.09
N SER A 132 17.85 2.34 -1.79
CA SER A 132 17.35 2.53 -3.16
C SER A 132 18.07 1.69 -4.20
N GLY A 133 17.30 1.19 -5.16
CA GLY A 133 17.86 0.61 -6.38
C GLY A 133 18.65 -0.68 -6.17
N GLN A 134 18.61 -1.31 -4.99
CA GLN A 134 19.26 -2.60 -4.79
C GLN A 134 18.29 -3.69 -5.30
N GLY A 135 18.68 -4.48 -6.30
CA GLY A 135 17.79 -5.40 -7.02
C GLY A 135 17.52 -6.73 -6.30
N LEU A 136 16.34 -7.35 -6.47
CA LEU A 136 16.22 -8.42 -7.49
C LEU A 136 15.44 -7.99 -8.74
N PHE A 137 14.57 -6.97 -8.67
CA PHE A 137 14.14 -6.15 -9.83
C PHE A 137 13.84 -4.72 -9.34
N GLY A 138 14.87 -4.10 -8.76
CA GLY A 138 14.85 -2.73 -8.22
C GLY A 138 15.72 -1.74 -9.00
N GLY A 139 16.48 -2.23 -9.98
CA GLY A 139 17.43 -1.41 -10.76
C GLY A 139 18.87 -1.49 -10.28
N PRO A 140 19.74 -0.59 -10.78
CA PRO A 140 21.05 -0.34 -10.21
C PRO A 140 20.94 0.49 -8.92
N TYR A 141 21.93 0.36 -8.05
CA TYR A 141 22.02 1.17 -6.83
C TYR A 141 22.02 2.67 -7.16
N VAL A 142 21.25 3.44 -6.38
CA VAL A 142 21.19 4.90 -6.44
C VAL A 142 21.36 5.44 -5.03
N GLU A 143 22.33 6.35 -4.83
CA GLU A 143 22.50 7.08 -3.57
C GLU A 143 21.18 7.74 -3.16
N ALA A 144 20.78 7.60 -1.89
CA ALA A 144 19.44 8.00 -1.47
C ALA A 144 19.17 9.49 -1.65
N ASP A 145 20.17 10.33 -1.40
CA ASP A 145 20.09 11.79 -1.57
C ASP A 145 19.91 12.23 -3.03
N ARG A 146 20.07 11.32 -4.01
CA ARG A 146 19.87 11.59 -5.44
C ARG A 146 18.49 11.18 -5.95
N ILE A 147 17.67 10.51 -5.14
CA ILE A 147 16.35 10.03 -5.59
C ILE A 147 15.34 11.16 -5.68
N LEU A 148 15.20 11.96 -4.63
CA LEU A 148 14.26 13.07 -4.60
C LEU A 148 15.01 14.38 -4.91
N PRO A 149 14.62 15.11 -5.96
CA PRO A 149 15.18 16.42 -6.22
C PRO A 149 14.92 17.36 -5.03
N PRO A 150 15.86 18.23 -4.62
CA PRO A 150 15.66 19.17 -3.52
C PRO A 150 14.40 20.06 -3.67
N THR A 151 13.99 20.34 -4.91
CA THR A 151 12.77 21.10 -5.24
C THR A 151 11.48 20.44 -4.77
N THR A 152 11.50 19.15 -4.43
CA THR A 152 10.34 18.47 -3.81
C THR A 152 10.07 18.92 -2.38
N ASN A 153 11.07 19.49 -1.70
CA ASN A 153 11.04 19.80 -0.29
C ASN A 153 10.66 18.60 0.60
N ILE A 154 11.03 17.37 0.20
CA ILE A 154 10.74 16.14 0.95
C ILE A 154 12.05 15.49 1.38
N GLY A 155 12.14 15.14 2.67
CA GLY A 155 13.30 14.46 3.23
C GLY A 155 13.28 12.96 3.00
N ARG A 156 14.38 12.27 3.34
CA ARG A 156 14.48 10.80 3.30
C ARG A 156 13.58 10.10 4.31
N ASP A 157 13.01 10.84 5.25
CA ASP A 157 11.95 10.42 6.18
C ASP A 157 10.53 10.50 5.58
N SER A 158 10.43 10.83 4.29
CA SER A 158 9.17 10.97 3.56
C SER A 158 8.21 11.95 4.22
N MET A 159 8.76 13.08 4.69
CA MET A 159 8.03 14.20 5.25
C MET A 159 8.52 15.51 4.65
N PHE A 160 7.61 16.49 4.45
CA PHE A 160 7.96 17.82 3.96
C PHE A 160 8.91 18.55 4.91
N ILE A 161 10.09 18.94 4.42
CA ILE A 161 11.15 19.57 5.21
C ILE A 161 10.65 20.89 5.79
N ASN A 162 10.73 20.99 7.12
CA ASN A 162 10.50 22.21 7.90
C ASN A 162 11.63 22.35 8.92
N ASN A 163 12.32 23.50 8.91
CA ASN A 163 13.47 23.79 9.77
C ASN A 163 13.11 23.98 11.25
N GLU A 164 11.82 24.07 11.58
CA GLU A 164 11.33 24.31 12.95
C GLU A 164 11.09 23.03 13.74
N SER A 165 11.06 21.86 13.08
CA SER A 165 10.77 20.57 13.71
C SER A 165 12.02 19.70 13.80
N TYR A 166 12.32 19.20 14.99
CA TYR A 166 13.34 18.14 15.16
C TYR A 166 12.94 16.89 14.37
N ARG A 167 13.93 16.28 13.71
CA ARG A 167 13.77 15.05 12.93
C ARG A 167 14.79 14.04 13.39
N GLU A 168 14.34 12.81 13.56
CA GLU A 168 15.28 11.72 13.81
C GLU A 168 16.20 11.55 12.59
N PRO A 169 17.51 11.36 12.80
CA PRO A 169 18.43 11.16 11.71
C PRO A 169 18.09 9.86 10.97
N VAL A 170 17.98 9.95 9.65
CA VAL A 170 17.81 8.78 8.78
C VAL A 170 19.20 8.21 8.46
N ASN A 171 19.38 6.91 8.70
CA ASN A 171 20.61 6.18 8.36
C ASN A 171 21.07 6.52 6.94
N ALA A 172 22.40 6.57 6.73
CA ALA A 172 22.96 6.85 5.42
C ALA A 172 22.39 5.90 4.36
N ASP A 173 22.04 6.46 3.20
CA ASP A 173 21.44 5.77 2.06
C ASP A 173 20.10 5.06 2.27
N CYS A 174 19.44 5.24 3.42
CA CYS A 174 18.08 4.73 3.64
C CYS A 174 16.99 5.79 3.41
N PHE A 175 15.80 5.30 3.05
CA PHE A 175 14.53 6.01 3.22
C PHE A 175 13.72 5.40 4.37
N THR A 176 12.98 6.24 5.08
CA THR A 176 12.04 5.88 6.14
C THR A 176 10.72 6.64 5.95
N HIS A 177 9.71 6.26 6.74
CA HIS A 177 8.45 6.98 6.86
C HIS A 177 7.75 6.75 8.21
N PRO A 178 6.92 7.70 8.68
CA PRO A 178 6.23 7.57 9.97
C PRO A 178 5.01 6.63 9.98
N LEU A 179 4.43 6.30 8.81
CA LEU A 179 3.26 5.43 8.74
C LEU A 179 3.60 4.00 9.23
N ARG A 180 2.69 3.41 10.01
CA ARG A 180 2.76 2.00 10.43
C ARG A 180 1.73 1.20 9.66
N LEU A 181 2.16 0.52 8.59
CA LEU A 181 1.25 -0.15 7.68
C LEU A 181 1.36 -1.68 7.77
N ALA A 182 0.24 -2.37 7.59
CA ALA A 182 0.19 -3.78 7.28
C ALA A 182 -0.49 -3.96 5.91
N SER A 183 -0.05 -4.96 5.13
CA SER A 183 -0.81 -5.38 3.94
C SER A 183 -1.99 -6.25 4.37
N VAL A 184 -3.08 -6.23 3.62
CA VAL A 184 -4.24 -7.11 3.85
C VAL A 184 -4.02 -8.52 3.32
N TYR A 185 -3.16 -8.67 2.31
CA TYR A 185 -2.98 -9.91 1.55
C TYR A 185 -1.64 -10.59 1.82
N HIS A 186 -0.58 -9.81 2.06
CA HIS A 186 0.79 -10.32 2.12
C HIS A 186 1.41 -9.93 3.45
N HIS A 187 2.11 -10.84 4.10
CA HIS A 187 2.75 -10.53 5.39
C HIS A 187 4.11 -11.20 5.51
N VAL A 188 5.02 -10.57 6.26
CA VAL A 188 6.44 -10.93 6.34
C VAL A 188 6.74 -11.51 7.72
N SER A 189 7.23 -12.75 7.79
CA SER A 189 7.98 -13.26 8.95
C SER A 189 9.47 -12.96 8.78
N VAL A 190 10.23 -12.93 9.88
CA VAL A 190 11.68 -12.62 9.88
C VAL A 190 12.47 -13.56 8.95
N ASN A 191 12.00 -14.81 8.77
CA ASN A 191 12.65 -15.81 7.93
C ASN A 191 12.09 -15.90 6.50
N GLY A 192 11.17 -15.02 6.10
CA GLY A 192 10.56 -15.05 4.76
C GLY A 192 9.61 -16.23 4.50
N GLU A 193 9.23 -16.96 5.55
CA GLU A 193 8.29 -18.08 5.47
C GLU A 193 6.85 -17.62 5.71
N SER A 194 5.89 -18.11 4.90
CA SER A 194 4.46 -17.90 5.15
C SER A 194 4.00 -18.56 6.43
N ASN A 195 3.46 -17.76 7.33
CA ASN A 195 2.85 -18.23 8.55
C ASN A 195 1.47 -17.60 8.78
N PHE A 196 0.75 -18.16 9.75
CA PHE A 196 -0.55 -17.67 10.19
C PHE A 196 -0.43 -16.26 10.74
N LEU A 197 -1.39 -15.41 10.39
CA LEU A 197 -1.48 -14.06 10.91
C LEU A 197 -2.54 -14.00 11.96
N THR A 198 -2.11 -13.67 13.17
CA THR A 198 -3.03 -13.45 14.27
C THR A 198 -3.25 -11.95 14.41
N TYR A 199 -4.48 -11.52 14.20
CA TYR A 199 -4.94 -10.19 14.56
C TYR A 199 -5.47 -10.26 15.98
N THR A 200 -4.91 -9.46 16.88
CA THR A 200 -5.38 -9.40 18.26
C THR A 200 -6.22 -8.14 18.47
N VAL A 201 -7.44 -8.35 18.96
CA VAL A 201 -8.38 -7.28 19.33
C VAL A 201 -8.73 -7.46 20.80
N ALA A 202 -8.24 -6.56 21.66
CA ALA A 202 -8.60 -6.54 23.09
C ALA A 202 -8.56 -7.92 23.79
N GLY A 203 -7.59 -8.78 23.43
CA GLY A 203 -7.42 -10.13 23.98
C GLY A 203 -8.01 -11.29 23.15
N LEU A 204 -8.82 -11.04 22.11
CA LEU A 204 -9.25 -12.08 21.16
C LEU A 204 -8.30 -12.15 19.95
N ALA A 205 -7.84 -13.36 19.63
CA ALA A 205 -7.00 -13.67 18.48
C ALA A 205 -7.85 -14.18 17.30
N VAL A 206 -7.86 -13.46 16.17
CA VAL A 206 -8.44 -13.91 14.90
C VAL A 206 -7.30 -14.28 13.96
N MET A 207 -7.27 -15.53 13.48
CA MET A 207 -6.22 -15.99 12.56
C MET A 207 -6.66 -15.94 11.10
N PHE A 208 -5.90 -15.23 10.26
CA PHE A 208 -5.97 -15.33 8.80
C PHE A 208 -4.74 -16.08 8.29
N ARG A 209 -4.90 -16.97 7.31
CA ARG A 209 -3.77 -17.59 6.63
C ARG A 209 -3.32 -16.71 5.45
N SER A 210 -2.02 -16.41 5.40
CA SER A 210 -1.34 -15.87 4.21
C SER A 210 -0.51 -17.00 3.60
N THR A 211 -0.74 -17.34 2.32
CA THR A 211 -0.06 -18.42 1.62
C THR A 211 1.03 -17.86 0.70
N PHE A 212 2.28 -17.84 1.17
CA PHE A 212 3.47 -17.54 0.36
C PHE A 212 4.77 -18.00 1.05
N ALA A 213 5.30 -19.17 0.69
CA ALA A 213 6.59 -19.63 1.18
C ALA A 213 7.69 -19.26 0.18
N LEU A 214 8.78 -18.64 0.66
CA LEU A 214 10.06 -18.67 -0.04
C LEU A 214 10.94 -19.71 0.67
N ARG A 215 11.13 -20.89 0.07
CA ARG A 215 12.12 -21.88 0.55
C ARG A 215 13.02 -22.35 -0.59
N ASN A 216 14.32 -22.18 -0.40
CA ASN A 216 15.35 -22.64 -1.32
C ASN A 216 15.43 -24.17 -1.34
N SER A 217 14.99 -24.80 -2.43
CA SER A 217 15.33 -26.17 -2.83
C SER A 217 14.84 -26.42 -4.26
N LEU A 218 15.73 -26.90 -5.14
CA LEU A 218 15.48 -27.07 -6.57
C LEU A 218 14.40 -28.13 -6.91
N ASP A 219 14.01 -28.99 -5.97
CA ASP A 219 13.12 -30.14 -6.24
C ASP A 219 11.64 -29.93 -5.82
N LEU A 220 11.29 -28.79 -5.23
CA LEU A 220 9.92 -28.48 -4.75
C LEU A 220 9.18 -27.40 -5.57
N GLN A 221 9.82 -26.81 -6.59
CA GLN A 221 9.25 -25.72 -7.40
C GLN A 221 7.93 -26.07 -8.14
N LYS A 222 7.60 -27.35 -8.30
CA LYS A 222 6.36 -27.77 -8.99
C LYS A 222 5.11 -27.71 -8.11
N GLN A 223 5.24 -27.89 -6.79
CA GLN A 223 4.09 -27.94 -5.86
C GLN A 223 3.79 -26.58 -5.23
N ASP A 224 4.81 -25.74 -5.00
CA ASP A 224 4.67 -24.42 -4.33
C ASP A 224 4.06 -23.35 -5.26
N ASN A 225 4.27 -23.49 -6.57
CA ASN A 225 3.64 -22.63 -7.58
C ASN A 225 2.11 -22.72 -7.58
N GLU A 226 1.51 -23.74 -6.97
CA GLU A 226 0.06 -23.98 -7.00
C GLU A 226 -0.72 -23.10 -6.01
N LEU A 227 -0.07 -22.61 -4.94
CA LEU A 227 -0.69 -21.87 -3.82
C LEU A 227 -0.41 -20.36 -3.80
N LYS A 228 0.46 -19.85 -4.70
CA LYS A 228 0.74 -18.40 -4.80
C LYS A 228 -0.56 -17.67 -5.16
N GLU A 229 -1.04 -16.79 -4.28
CA GLU A 229 -2.13 -15.85 -4.59
C GLU A 229 -1.70 -14.95 -5.77
N ILE A 230 -2.60 -14.67 -6.71
CA ILE A 230 -2.30 -13.95 -7.96
C ILE A 230 -3.25 -12.76 -8.14
N SER A 231 -2.71 -11.59 -8.46
CA SER A 231 -3.48 -10.37 -8.77
C SER A 231 -3.39 -9.96 -10.24
N THR A 232 -2.48 -10.52 -11.06
CA THR A 232 -2.50 -10.35 -12.53
C THR A 232 -2.19 -11.65 -13.28
N TYR A 233 -2.88 -11.88 -14.41
CA TYR A 233 -2.77 -13.11 -15.21
C TYR A 233 -2.88 -12.88 -16.72
N HIS A 234 -1.78 -12.42 -17.31
CA HIS A 234 -1.64 -12.28 -18.76
C HIS A 234 -0.57 -13.26 -19.32
N ARG A 235 0.69 -12.84 -19.48
CA ARG A 235 1.86 -13.64 -19.91
C ARG A 235 2.76 -13.99 -18.73
N GLU A 236 2.81 -13.12 -17.72
CA GLU A 236 3.52 -13.31 -16.47
C GLU A 236 2.52 -13.36 -15.30
N VAL A 237 2.89 -14.06 -14.23
CA VAL A 237 2.08 -14.20 -13.01
C VAL A 237 2.72 -13.38 -11.90
N ALA A 238 2.07 -12.29 -11.52
CA ALA A 238 2.59 -11.30 -10.57
C ALA A 238 1.52 -10.85 -9.56
N ASN A 239 1.96 -10.14 -8.52
CA ASN A 239 1.12 -9.48 -7.51
C ASN A 239 1.46 -7.99 -7.38
N PRO A 240 1.22 -7.16 -8.42
CA PRO A 240 1.53 -5.74 -8.36
C PRO A 240 0.53 -4.94 -7.51
N ASP A 241 -0.65 -5.50 -7.23
CA ASP A 241 -1.74 -4.81 -6.55
C ASP A 241 -1.68 -5.03 -5.04
N PHE A 242 -1.78 -3.95 -4.28
CA PHE A 242 -1.78 -4.02 -2.82
C PHE A 242 -2.88 -3.18 -2.19
N LEU A 243 -3.30 -3.63 -1.00
CA LEU A 243 -4.13 -2.88 -0.07
C LEU A 243 -3.44 -2.91 1.28
N PHE A 244 -2.88 -1.78 1.68
CA PHE A 244 -2.27 -1.52 2.97
C PHE A 244 -3.22 -0.74 3.87
N TYR A 245 -3.08 -0.92 5.18
CA TYR A 245 -3.81 -0.13 6.16
C TYR A 245 -2.98 0.12 7.42
N SER A 246 -3.29 1.22 8.11
CA SER A 246 -2.60 1.62 9.33
C SER A 246 -2.93 0.70 10.50
N VAL A 247 -1.92 0.36 11.28
CA VAL A 247 -2.03 -0.52 12.45
C VAL A 247 -1.35 0.11 13.66
N LYS A 248 -1.79 -0.24 14.86
CA LYS A 248 -1.23 0.31 16.11
C LYS A 248 0.23 -0.13 16.28
N GLN A 249 0.49 -1.42 16.07
CA GLN A 249 1.82 -2.00 16.20
C GLN A 249 1.96 -3.25 15.33
N LYS A 250 3.17 -3.48 14.81
CA LYS A 250 3.58 -4.73 14.19
C LYS A 250 4.70 -5.33 15.03
N LEU A 251 4.55 -6.60 15.40
CA LEU A 251 5.56 -7.37 16.12
C LEU A 251 5.96 -8.55 15.25
N THR A 252 7.20 -8.58 14.81
CA THR A 252 7.76 -9.67 14.02
C THR A 252 8.65 -10.55 14.90
N THR A 253 8.36 -11.84 14.93
CA THR A 253 9.24 -12.87 15.50
C THR A 253 9.74 -13.79 14.39
N ASP A 254 10.72 -14.63 14.72
CA ASP A 254 11.34 -15.61 13.81
C ASP A 254 10.31 -16.50 13.08
N SER A 255 9.16 -16.72 13.71
CA SER A 255 8.09 -17.57 13.16
C SER A 255 6.80 -16.83 12.82
N ASN A 256 6.48 -15.68 13.42
CA ASN A 256 5.16 -15.06 13.21
C ASN A 256 5.24 -13.53 13.06
N ALA A 257 4.36 -12.98 12.23
CA ALA A 257 4.02 -11.56 12.26
C ALA A 257 2.72 -11.39 13.04
N LEU A 258 2.78 -10.68 14.16
CA LEU A 258 1.61 -10.25 14.91
C LEU A 258 1.29 -8.80 14.53
N VAL A 259 0.04 -8.57 14.11
CA VAL A 259 -0.48 -7.25 13.81
C VAL A 259 -1.46 -6.87 14.90
N LEU A 260 -1.11 -5.85 15.67
CA LEU A 260 -2.02 -5.19 16.61
C LEU A 260 -2.75 -4.09 15.85
N GLU A 261 -4.03 -4.31 15.59
CA GLU A 261 -4.83 -3.39 14.79
C GLU A 261 -5.10 -2.07 15.50
N ASP A 262 -5.35 -1.04 14.70
CA ASP A 262 -5.89 0.22 15.20
C ASP A 262 -7.35 0.00 15.65
N PRO A 263 -7.74 0.36 16.89
CA PRO A 263 -9.12 0.24 17.32
C PRO A 263 -10.13 1.03 16.45
N GLU A 264 -9.68 2.10 15.80
CA GLU A 264 -10.49 2.94 14.91
C GLU A 264 -10.65 2.35 13.50
N LEU A 265 -9.76 1.43 13.09
CA LEU A 265 -9.82 0.73 11.79
C LEU A 265 -9.32 -0.72 11.92
N ARG A 266 -10.25 -1.67 11.80
CA ARG A 266 -9.96 -3.10 11.92
C ARG A 266 -10.38 -3.88 10.68
N LEU A 267 -9.55 -4.80 10.22
CA LEU A 267 -9.86 -5.70 9.12
C LEU A 267 -10.84 -6.77 9.59
N LEU A 268 -12.04 -6.81 8.99
CA LEU A 268 -13.05 -7.81 9.30
C LEU A 268 -12.87 -9.07 8.46
N ARG A 269 -12.68 -8.89 7.14
CA ARG A 269 -12.46 -9.98 6.18
C ARG A 269 -11.91 -9.45 4.87
N ARG A 270 -11.37 -10.36 4.05
CA ARG A 270 -10.96 -10.11 2.67
C ARG A 270 -11.52 -11.17 1.74
N LEU A 271 -11.69 -10.83 0.47
CA LEU A 271 -11.88 -11.83 -0.59
C LEU A 271 -10.53 -12.46 -0.90
N SER A 272 -10.44 -13.79 -0.79
CA SER A 272 -9.22 -14.54 -1.11
C SER A 272 -8.87 -14.44 -2.59
N LEU A 273 -7.59 -14.36 -2.91
CA LEU A 273 -7.11 -14.37 -4.29
C LEU A 273 -6.99 -15.80 -4.84
N PRO A 274 -7.17 -15.99 -6.16
CA PRO A 274 -6.99 -17.28 -6.79
C PRO A 274 -5.52 -17.69 -6.82
N GLY A 275 -5.25 -18.97 -6.61
CA GLY A 275 -3.93 -19.58 -6.85
C GLY A 275 -3.70 -19.89 -8.33
N LEU A 276 -2.46 -20.25 -8.70
CA LEU A 276 -2.08 -20.55 -10.09
C LEU A 276 -2.92 -21.67 -10.71
N LEU A 277 -3.24 -22.72 -9.96
CA LEU A 277 -4.07 -23.81 -10.47
C LEU A 277 -5.49 -23.35 -10.79
N THR A 278 -6.06 -22.50 -9.93
CA THR A 278 -7.38 -21.91 -10.15
C THR A 278 -7.34 -21.03 -11.40
N MET A 279 -6.30 -20.21 -11.56
CA MET A 279 -6.11 -19.35 -12.73
C MET A 279 -5.94 -20.14 -14.03
N LYS A 280 -5.15 -21.22 -14.02
CA LYS A 280 -4.99 -22.12 -15.18
C LYS A 280 -6.29 -22.82 -15.60
N LYS A 281 -7.27 -22.98 -14.69
CA LYS A 281 -8.60 -23.54 -14.98
C LYS A 281 -9.56 -22.50 -15.57
N THR A 282 -9.19 -21.22 -15.59
CA THR A 282 -9.99 -20.17 -16.23
C THR A 282 -9.76 -20.17 -17.75
N CYS A 283 -10.60 -19.43 -18.49
CA CYS A 283 -10.41 -19.21 -19.93
C CYS A 283 -9.30 -18.18 -20.21
N GLY A 284 -8.10 -18.39 -19.66
CA GLY A 284 -6.94 -17.51 -19.85
C GLY A 284 -6.38 -17.50 -21.27
N PRO A 285 -5.48 -16.55 -21.60
CA PRO A 285 -5.01 -15.44 -20.75
C PRO A 285 -6.09 -14.36 -20.56
N TRP A 286 -5.91 -13.48 -19.58
CA TRP A 286 -6.76 -12.30 -19.38
C TRP A 286 -6.11 -11.05 -19.99
N PRO A 287 -6.90 -10.04 -20.42
CA PRO A 287 -8.37 -10.04 -20.48
C PRO A 287 -8.93 -10.97 -21.57
N ASN A 288 -10.18 -11.41 -21.40
CA ASN A 288 -10.93 -12.21 -22.36
C ASN A 288 -12.43 -11.85 -22.33
N ARG A 289 -13.27 -12.57 -23.09
CA ARG A 289 -14.71 -12.28 -23.19
C ARG A 289 -15.50 -12.37 -21.87
N TYR A 290 -14.95 -13.03 -20.86
CA TYR A 290 -15.56 -13.22 -19.54
C TYR A 290 -14.92 -12.34 -18.47
N VAL A 291 -13.66 -11.96 -18.67
CA VAL A 291 -12.86 -11.24 -17.69
C VAL A 291 -12.26 -9.99 -18.35
N PRO A 292 -12.79 -8.79 -18.03
CA PRO A 292 -12.50 -7.58 -18.79
C PRO A 292 -11.14 -6.93 -18.47
N SER A 293 -10.43 -7.42 -17.45
CA SER A 293 -9.10 -6.94 -17.04
C SER A 293 -8.17 -8.13 -16.86
N ASP A 294 -6.88 -7.92 -17.09
CA ASP A 294 -5.80 -8.81 -16.70
C ASP A 294 -5.55 -8.86 -15.18
N HIS A 295 -6.11 -7.93 -14.41
CA HIS A 295 -5.97 -7.88 -12.95
C HIS A 295 -7.21 -8.43 -12.21
N VAL A 296 -6.98 -8.98 -11.01
CA VAL A 296 -8.01 -9.44 -10.06
C VAL A 296 -8.32 -8.32 -9.07
N PRO A 297 -9.61 -7.97 -8.86
CA PRO A 297 -9.97 -6.95 -7.88
C PRO A 297 -9.66 -7.41 -6.44
N LEU A 298 -8.94 -6.58 -5.70
CA LEU A 298 -8.78 -6.73 -4.24
C LEU A 298 -10.04 -6.21 -3.53
N VAL A 299 -10.52 -6.97 -2.54
CA VAL A 299 -11.72 -6.62 -1.76
C VAL A 299 -11.50 -6.91 -0.28
N ALA A 300 -11.70 -5.90 0.56
CA ALA A 300 -11.60 -6.00 2.00
C ALA A 300 -12.74 -5.25 2.68
N ASP A 301 -13.27 -5.83 3.76
CA ASP A 301 -14.23 -5.19 4.65
C ASP A 301 -13.52 -4.75 5.93
N PHE A 302 -13.69 -3.48 6.28
CA PHE A 302 -13.15 -2.90 7.51
C PHE A 302 -14.27 -2.46 8.45
N ILE A 303 -14.01 -2.53 9.76
CA ILE A 303 -14.79 -1.88 10.79
C ILE A 303 -14.12 -0.56 11.12
N LEU A 304 -14.86 0.54 10.96
CA LEU A 304 -14.48 1.87 11.41
C LEU A 304 -15.16 2.16 12.75
N SER A 305 -14.39 2.52 13.77
CA SER A 305 -14.92 2.84 15.10
C SER A 305 -14.51 4.26 15.50
N ASN A 306 -15.37 4.98 16.20
CA ASN A 306 -15.01 6.25 16.83
C ASN A 306 -14.91 6.04 18.35
N LEU A 307 -13.68 6.11 18.89
CA LEU A 307 -13.41 5.79 20.29
C LEU A 307 -13.97 6.82 21.27
N GLU A 308 -14.05 8.08 20.87
CA GLU A 308 -14.64 9.16 21.68
C GLU A 308 -16.14 8.90 21.89
N ARG A 309 -16.85 8.50 20.84
CA ARG A 309 -18.28 8.13 20.91
C ARG A 309 -18.55 6.86 21.70
N LEU A 310 -17.56 5.97 21.79
CA LEU A 310 -17.66 4.74 22.58
C LEU A 310 -17.31 4.95 24.07
N GLY A 311 -16.93 6.17 24.48
CA GLY A 311 -16.59 6.48 25.88
C GLY A 311 -15.29 5.84 26.37
N VAL A 312 -14.42 5.36 25.47
CA VAL A 312 -13.21 4.58 25.80
C VAL A 312 -11.98 5.47 26.04
N SER A 313 -12.13 6.80 25.94
CA SER A 313 -11.05 7.78 26.10
C SER A 313 -10.31 7.74 27.46
N ALA A 314 -10.87 7.09 28.48
CA ALA A 314 -10.32 7.09 29.84
C ALA A 314 -9.46 5.84 30.21
N ILE A 315 -9.26 4.86 29.30
CA ILE A 315 -8.65 3.57 29.66
C ILE A 315 -7.28 3.33 28.96
N MET A 316 -6.78 4.25 28.13
CA MET A 316 -5.52 4.06 27.40
C MET A 316 -4.44 5.12 27.64
N SER A 317 -4.47 5.80 28.79
CA SER A 317 -3.32 6.57 29.31
C SER A 317 -2.43 5.68 30.17
#